data_AF-B4IKD6-F1
#
_entry.id   AF-B4IKD6-F1
#
_cell.length_a   1.000
_cell.length_b   1.000
_cell.length_c   1.000
_cell.angle_alpha   90.00
_cell.angle_beta   90.00
_cell.angle_gamma   90.00
#
_symmetry.space_group_name_H-M   'P 1'
#
loop_
_entity.id
_entity.type
_entity.pdbx_description
1 polymer ?
#
loop_
_entity_poly.entity_id
_entity_poly.type
_entity_poly.pdbx_seq_one_letter_code
_entity_poly.pdbx_strand_id
1 'polypeptide(L)' 'MKELPTADALNMCRNLLARGVEDGHISTDYRLVCHCQCNSTESPGRRLYEEIQTWPHFYHIEEEEQ' A
#
# COMPACT_ATOMS: atom_id res chain seq x y z
N MET A 1 -4.57 -4.16 -20.28
CA MET A 1 -3.82 -3.30 -19.35
C MET A 1 -4.51 -3.42 -18.00
N LYS A 2 -3.83 -3.76 -16.89
CA LYS A 2 -4.46 -3.72 -15.56
C LYS A 2 -4.73 -2.25 -15.22
N GLU A 3 -6.00 -1.87 -15.24
CA GLU A 3 -6.45 -0.51 -14.99
C GLU A 3 -6.31 -0.19 -13.49
N LEU A 4 -6.14 1.09 -13.18
CA LEU A 4 -6.20 1.54 -11.79
C LEU A 4 -7.60 1.28 -11.24
N PRO A 5 -7.72 0.92 -9.94
CA PRO A 5 -9.00 0.96 -9.27
C PRO A 5 -9.64 2.34 -9.38
N THR A 6 -10.96 2.41 -9.18
CA THR A 6 -11.65 3.70 -9.16
C THR A 6 -11.09 4.61 -8.07
N ALA A 7 -11.16 5.92 -8.28
CA ALA A 7 -10.70 6.90 -7.30
C ALA A 7 -11.41 6.71 -5.94
N ASP A 8 -12.69 6.34 -5.96
CA ASP A 8 -13.46 6.03 -4.75
C ASP A 8 -12.87 4.83 -3.98
N ALA A 9 -12.47 3.77 -4.69
CA ALA A 9 -11.86 2.60 -4.03
C ALA A 9 -10.50 2.95 -3.39
N LEU A 10 -9.68 3.76 -4.08
CA LEU A 10 -8.40 4.23 -3.54
C LEU A 10 -8.61 5.13 -2.31
N ASN A 11 -9.57 6.06 -2.38
CA ASN A 11 -9.93 6.92 -1.26
C ASN A 11 -10.46 6.13 -0.06
N MET A 12 -11.33 5.14 -0.29
CA MET A 12 -11.85 4.31 0.79
C MET A 12 -10.77 3.45 1.44
N CYS A 13 -9.80 2.96 0.67
CA CYS A 13 -8.66 2.25 1.22
C CYS A 13 -7.81 3.16 2.13
N ARG A 14 -7.53 4.40 1.71
CA ARG A 14 -6.84 5.39 2.57
C ARG A 14 -7.63 5.73 3.84
N ASN A 15 -8.94 5.89 3.73
CA ASN A 15 -9.81 6.14 4.88
C ASN A 15 -9.81 4.95 5.86
N LEU A 16 -9.81 3.72 5.35
CA LEU A 16 -9.72 2.52 6.18
C LEU A 16 -8.40 2.46 6.95
N LEU A 17 -7.28 2.78 6.30
CA LEU A 17 -5.97 2.85 6.95
C LEU A 17 -5.95 3.92 8.04
N ALA A 18 -6.39 5.13 7.74
CA ALA A 18 -6.49 6.22 8.71
C ALA A 18 -7.35 5.82 9.91
N ARG A 19 -8.52 5.24 9.65
CA ARG A 19 -9.42 4.78 10.70
C ARG A 19 -8.81 3.67 11.55
N GLY A 20 -8.09 2.74 10.94
CA GLY A 20 -7.37 1.69 11.65
C GLY A 20 -6.29 2.23 12.58
N VAL A 21 -5.63 3.33 12.21
CA VAL A 21 -4.68 4.03 13.10
C VAL A 21 -5.42 4.74 14.24
N GLU A 22 -6.52 5.44 13.95
CA GLU A 22 -7.33 6.14 14.95
C GLU A 22 -7.93 5.19 16.00
N ASP A 23 -8.44 4.03 15.57
CA ASP A 23 -9.02 3.01 16.44
C ASP A 23 -7.94 2.16 17.16
N GLY A 24 -6.65 2.35 16.84
CA GLY A 24 -5.53 1.65 17.46
C GLY A 24 -5.32 0.21 16.96
N HIS A 25 -5.90 -0.15 15.81
CA HIS A 25 -5.69 -1.44 15.15
C HIS A 25 -4.42 -1.47 14.30
N ILE A 26 -3.98 -0.32 13.79
CA ILE A 26 -2.79 -0.13 12.98
C ILE A 26 -1.82 0.78 13.75
N SER A 27 -0.54 0.44 13.77
CA SER A 27 0.48 1.29 14.42
C SER A 27 0.56 2.65 13.74
N THR A 28 0.87 3.71 14.49
CA THR A 28 1.04 5.06 13.93
C THR A 28 2.19 5.16 12.92
N ASP A 29 3.17 4.26 13.03
CA ASP A 29 4.36 4.12 12.19
C ASP A 29 4.31 2.86 11.31
N TYR A 30 3.09 2.42 10.94
CA TYR A 30 2.92 1.24 10.10
C TYR A 30 3.69 1.35 8.78
N ARG A 31 4.03 0.18 8.23
CA ARG A 31 4.71 0.02 6.95
C ARG A 31 3.71 -0.51 5.94
N LEU A 32 3.39 0.28 4.92
CA LEU A 32 2.55 -0.11 3.81
C LEU A 32 3.40 -0.79 2.74
N VAL A 33 3.08 -2.04 2.43
CA VAL A 33 3.80 -2.85 1.45
C VAL A 33 2.83 -3.52 0.49
N CYS A 34 3.32 -3.83 -0.71
CA CYS A 34 2.59 -4.54 -1.74
C CYS A 34 2.96 -6.02 -1.78
N HIS A 35 2.04 -6.87 -2.25
CA HIS A 35 2.24 -8.32 -2.25
C HIS A 35 3.45 -8.75 -3.09
N CYS A 36 3.74 -8.05 -4.19
CA CYS A 36 4.92 -8.25 -5.04
C CYS A 36 6.26 -7.99 -4.35
N GLN A 37 6.28 -7.21 -3.26
CA GLN A 37 7.51 -6.98 -2.49
C GLN A 37 7.80 -8.16 -1.54
N CYS A 38 6.75 -8.87 -1.08
CA CYS A 38 6.92 -9.98 -0.15
C CYS A 38 7.14 -11.32 -0.84
N ASN A 39 6.61 -11.49 -2.06
CA ASN A 39 6.71 -12.72 -2.83
C ASN A 39 6.84 -12.40 -4.32
N SER A 40 7.38 -13.34 -5.09
CA SER A 40 7.41 -13.24 -6.56
C SER A 40 6.00 -13.44 -7.15
N THR A 41 5.19 -12.38 -7.12
CA THR A 41 3.82 -12.35 -7.64
C THR A 41 3.56 -11.07 -8.42
N GLU A 42 2.69 -11.14 -9.43
CA GLU A 42 2.22 -9.97 -10.16
C GLU A 42 1.17 -9.15 -9.40
N SER A 43 0.67 -9.63 -8.27
CA SER A 43 -0.23 -8.90 -7.37
C SER A 43 0.52 -7.80 -6.63
N PRO A 44 -0.01 -6.57 -6.47
CA PRO A 44 -1.37 -6.10 -6.78
C PRO A 44 -1.55 -5.59 -8.22
N GLY A 45 -0.55 -5.78 -9.08
CA GLY A 45 -0.48 -5.26 -10.44
C GLY A 45 0.40 -4.02 -10.53
N ARG A 46 1.19 -3.91 -11.61
CA ARG A 46 2.20 -2.85 -11.78
C ARG A 46 1.67 -1.44 -11.56
N ARG A 47 0.51 -1.13 -12.14
CA ARG A 47 -0.06 0.23 -12.08
C ARG A 47 -0.56 0.61 -10.68
N LEU A 48 -1.10 -0.36 -9.95
CA LEU A 48 -1.52 -0.15 -8.56
C LEU A 48 -0.32 -0.10 -7.62
N TYR A 49 0.72 -0.88 -7.91
CA TYR A 49 2.00 -0.79 -7.20
C TYR A 49 2.65 0.60 -7.36
N GLU A 50 2.68 1.15 -8.58
CA GLU A 50 3.16 2.51 -8.86
C GLU A 50 2.36 3.58 -8.11
N GLU A 51 1.04 3.43 -8.01
CA GLU A 51 0.19 4.32 -7.22
C GLU A 51 0.47 4.22 -5.72
N ILE A 52 0.51 3.00 -5.16
CA ILE A 52 0.71 2.78 -3.71
C ILE A 52 2.10 3.25 -3.24
N GLN A 53 3.11 3.18 -4.10
CA GLN A 53 4.44 3.73 -3.80
C GLN A 53 4.43 5.24 -3.50
N THR A 54 3.43 5.98 -4.00
CA THR A 54 3.29 7.42 -3.74
C THR A 54 2.58 7.73 -2.42
N TRP A 55 2.04 6.72 -1.73
CA TRP A 55 1.25 6.91 -0.52
C TRP A 55 2.16 7.12 0.70
N PRO A 56 1.67 7.83 1.72
CA PRO A 56 2.38 7.90 3.00
C PRO A 56 2.51 6.50 3.60
N HIS A 57 3.53 6.30 4.41
CA HIS A 57 3.86 5.01 5.04
C HIS A 57 4.30 3.90 4.08
N PHE A 58 4.43 4.17 2.77
CA PHE A 58 4.99 3.18 1.86
C PHE A 58 6.42 2.81 2.27
N TYR A 59 6.69 1.51 2.31
CA TYR A 59 7.94 0.97 2.80
C TYR A 59 8.65 0.15 1.71
N HIS A 60 9.85 0.59 1.34
CA HIS A 60 10.70 -0.07 0.38
C HIS A 60 11.50 -1.19 1.08
N ILE A 61 10.94 -2.41 1.09
CA ILE A 61 11.55 -3.57 1.76
C ILE A 61 13.00 -3.81 1.29
N GLU A 62 13.27 -3.66 -0.01
CA GLU A 62 14.58 -3.97 -0.60
C GLU A 62 15.70 -2.96 -0.25
N GLU A 63 15.36 -1.74 0.20
CA GLU A 63 16.35 -0.68 0.44
C GLU A 63 16.93 -0.70 1.86
N GLU A 64 16.32 -1.42 2.80
CA GLU A 64 16.80 -1.53 4.20
C GLU A 64 17.59 -2.82 4.50
N GLU A 65 17.61 -3.80 3.60
CA GLU A 65 18.43 -5.02 3.76
C GLU A 65 19.90 -4.84 3.29
N GLN A 66 20.33 -3.59 3.02
CA GLN A 66 21.73 -3.24 2.72
C GLN A 66 22.49 -2.67 3.92
#